data_AF-A0A4R8Z4I6-F1
#
_entry.id   AF-A0A4R8Z4I6-F1
#
_cell.length_a   1.000
_cell.length_b   1.000
_cell.length_c   1.000
_cell.angle_alpha   90.00
_cell.angle_beta   90.00
_cell.angle_gamma   90.00
#
_symmetry.space_group_name_H-M   'P 1'
#
loop_
_entity.id
_entity.type
_entity.pdbx_description
1 polymer ?
#
loop_
_entity_poly.entity_id
_entity_poly.type
_entity_poly.pdbx_seq_one_letter_code
_entity_poly.pdbx_strand_id
1 'polypeptide(L)'
;MRVGQPHFRHEYSGSFTALEPTFHDLVAYRATAERALNRLAKGDSFVAEGYVRTFQVERDGEVIQREEFVAKKIGHDLARPNYQVTRSNRSAPGSEQDAAATQTAIVSETEAAHASSGW
;
A
#
# COMPACT_ATOMS: atom_id res chain seq x y z
N MET A 1 -4.11 -8.17 16.62
CA MET A 1 -4.18 -9.42 15.82
C MET A 1 -2.80 -10.07 15.80
N ARG A 2 -2.70 -11.40 15.70
CA ARG A 2 -1.41 -12.09 15.58
C ARG A 2 -1.02 -12.20 14.11
N VAL A 3 0.21 -11.82 13.76
CA VAL A 3 0.71 -11.84 12.37
C VAL A 3 2.00 -12.64 12.27
N GLY A 4 2.18 -13.33 11.15
CA GLY A 4 3.39 -14.10 10.85
C GLY A 4 4.30 -13.32 9.91
N GLN A 5 5.59 -13.28 10.21
CA GLN A 5 6.64 -12.77 9.34
C GLN A 5 7.45 -13.96 8.82
N PRO A 6 7.33 -14.31 7.53
CA PRO A 6 8.14 -15.35 6.93
C PRO A 6 9.57 -14.85 6.73
N HIS A 7 10.54 -15.73 6.98
CA HIS A 7 11.96 -15.45 6.78
C HIS A 7 12.49 -16.32 5.64
N PHE A 8 13.41 -15.75 4.86
CA PHE A 8 14.04 -16.45 3.74
C PHE A 8 15.55 -16.21 3.79
N ARG A 9 16.32 -17.25 3.48
CA ARG A 9 17.76 -17.15 3.28
C ARG A 9 18.07 -17.33 1.80
N HIS A 10 18.84 -16.42 1.25
CA HIS A 10 19.36 -16.54 -0.11
C HIS A 10 20.55 -17.50 -0.12
N GLU A 11 20.49 -18.52 -0.97
CA GLU A 11 21.53 -19.54 -1.12
C GLU A 11 22.51 -19.17 -2.24
N TYR A 12 23.71 -19.75 -2.22
CA TYR A 12 24.74 -19.49 -3.24
C TYR A 12 24.29 -19.90 -4.66
N SER A 13 23.37 -20.86 -4.77
CA SER A 13 22.74 -21.31 -6.02
C SER A 13 21.77 -20.29 -6.63
N GLY A 14 21.49 -19.16 -5.95
CA GLY A 14 20.48 -18.19 -6.37
C GLY A 14 19.04 -18.55 -5.99
N SER A 15 18.84 -19.68 -5.30
CA SER A 15 17.53 -20.07 -4.75
C SER A 15 17.31 -19.49 -3.36
N PHE A 16 16.06 -19.51 -2.89
CA PHE A 16 15.69 -19.12 -1.53
C PHE A 16 15.24 -20.33 -0.71
N THR A 17 15.76 -20.44 0.50
CA THR A 17 15.29 -21.41 1.51
C THR A 17 14.37 -20.72 2.49
N ALA A 18 13.17 -21.26 2.70
CA ALA A 18 12.26 -20.79 3.73
C ALA A 18 12.80 -21.16 5.12
N LEU A 19 12.74 -20.21 6.04
CA LEU A 19 13.10 -20.39 7.45
C LEU A 19 11.86 -20.36 8.34
N GLU A 20 12.02 -20.76 9.60
CA GLU A 20 10.96 -20.70 10.60
C GLU A 20 10.41 -19.26 10.72
N PRO A 21 9.09 -19.05 10.57
CA PRO A 21 8.50 -17.73 10.68
C PRO A 21 8.52 -17.23 12.13
N THR A 22 8.56 -15.91 12.31
CA THR A 22 8.30 -15.30 13.63
C THR A 22 6.87 -14.77 13.68
N PHE A 23 6.29 -14.73 14.88
CA PHE A 23 4.94 -14.22 15.08
C PHE A 23 4.95 -13.03 16.03
N HIS A 24 4.16 -12.02 15.70
CA HIS A 24 4.12 -10.74 16.40
C HIS A 24 2.69 -10.28 16.63
N ASP A 25 2.49 -9.48 17.66
CA ASP A 25 1.20 -8.83 17.90
C ASP A 25 1.15 -7.52 17.12
N LEU A 26 0.17 -7.41 16.22
CA LEU A 26 -0.07 -6.21 15.41
C LEU A 26 -1.29 -5.46 15.97
N VAL A 27 -1.11 -4.17 16.21
CA VAL A 27 -2.17 -3.25 16.64
C VAL A 27 -2.30 -2.10 15.66
N ALA A 28 -3.53 -1.76 15.30
CA ALA A 28 -3.86 -0.58 14.52
C ALA A 28 -4.99 0.17 15.22
N TYR A 29 -5.07 1.49 15.00
CA TYR A 29 -6.08 2.35 15.62
C TYR A 29 -6.85 3.17 14.58
N ARG A 30 -8.05 3.63 14.97
CA ARG A 30 -8.90 4.56 14.20
C ARG A 30 -9.15 4.05 12.76
N ALA A 31 -9.18 4.97 11.80
CA ALA A 31 -9.41 4.68 10.38
C ALA A 31 -8.46 3.61 9.79
N THR A 32 -7.25 3.46 10.31
CA THR A 32 -6.33 2.40 9.85
C THR A 32 -6.86 1.02 10.26
N ALA A 33 -7.36 0.88 11.50
CA ALA A 33 -7.96 -0.37 11.96
C ALA A 33 -9.23 -0.73 11.17
N GLU A 34 -10.12 0.24 10.95
CA GLU A 34 -11.36 0.05 10.18
C GLU A 34 -11.07 -0.39 8.74
N ARG A 35 -10.10 0.25 8.07
CA ARG A 35 -9.70 -0.13 6.71
C ARG A 35 -9.06 -1.50 6.66
N ALA A 36 -8.22 -1.84 7.63
CA ALA A 36 -7.59 -3.15 7.72
C ALA A 36 -8.65 -4.24 7.91
N LEU A 37 -9.59 -4.05 8.84
CA LEU A 37 -10.67 -5.00 9.10
C LEU A 37 -11.55 -5.25 7.87
N ASN A 38 -11.85 -4.19 7.10
CA ASN A 38 -12.72 -4.30 5.94
C ASN A 38 -12.03 -4.83 4.67
N ARG A 39 -10.70 -4.79 4.60
CA ARG A 39 -9.95 -5.08 3.35
C ARG A 39 -8.99 -6.24 3.45
N LEU A 40 -8.51 -6.59 4.65
CA LEU A 40 -7.59 -7.70 4.86
C LEU A 40 -8.34 -8.92 5.38
N ALA A 41 -8.02 -10.07 4.81
CA ALA A 41 -8.45 -11.39 5.27
C ALA A 41 -7.27 -12.21 5.81
N LYS A 42 -7.58 -13.27 6.57
CA LYS A 42 -6.56 -14.24 6.99
C LYS A 42 -5.92 -14.87 5.75
N GLY A 43 -4.59 -14.84 5.68
CA GLY A 43 -3.82 -15.34 4.55
C GLY A 43 -3.33 -14.24 3.61
N ASP A 44 -3.89 -13.03 3.70
CA ASP A 44 -3.42 -11.91 2.91
C ASP A 44 -1.99 -11.52 3.31
N SER A 45 -1.18 -11.28 2.29
CA SER A 45 0.11 -10.66 2.44
C SER A 45 -0.03 -9.14 2.49
N PHE A 46 0.65 -8.50 3.43
CA PHE A 46 0.58 -7.06 3.63
C PHE A 46 1.95 -6.48 3.99
N VAL A 47 2.09 -5.17 3.78
CA VAL A 47 3.18 -4.35 4.29
C VAL A 47 2.60 -3.38 5.32
N ALA A 48 3.31 -3.18 6.42
CA ALA A 48 2.93 -2.24 7.46
C ALA A 48 4.09 -1.31 7.82
N GLU A 49 3.75 -0.06 8.09
CA GLU A 49 4.67 0.96 8.59
C GLU A 49 4.18 1.40 9.98
N GLY A 50 5.09 1.48 10.95
CA GLY A 50 4.72 1.63 12.35
C GLY A 50 5.93 1.66 13.27
N TYR A 51 5.72 1.31 14.53
CA TYR A 51 6.77 1.21 15.54
C TYR A 51 6.49 0.07 16.50
N VAL A 52 7.55 -0.48 17.10
CA VAL A 52 7.44 -1.45 18.19
C VAL A 52 7.19 -0.71 19.49
N ARG A 53 6.22 -1.20 20.27
CA ARG A 53 5.95 -0.76 21.63
C ARG A 53 6.17 -1.94 22.57
N THR A 54 7.03 -1.73 23.56
CA THR A 54 7.24 -2.65 24.68
C THR A 54 6.34 -2.24 25.85
N PHE A 55 5.76 -3.22 26.56
CA PHE A 55 4.96 -2.97 27.75
C PHE A 55 4.98 -4.17 28.68
N GLN A 56 4.69 -3.92 29.96
CA GLN A 56 4.58 -4.97 30.98
C GLN A 56 3.13 -5.40 31.14
N VAL A 57 2.93 -6.69 31.35
CA VAL A 57 1.63 -7.28 31.67
C VAL A 57 1.80 -8.25 32.82
N GLU A 58 0.94 -8.12 33.82
CA GLU A 58 0.87 -9.10 34.91
C GLU A 58 0.04 -10.30 34.45
N ARG A 59 0.62 -11.50 34.56
CA ARG A 59 -0.05 -12.75 34.25
C ARG A 59 0.35 -13.78 35.29
N ASP A 60 -0.63 -14.39 35.94
CA ASP A 60 -0.41 -15.42 36.97
C ASP A 60 0.51 -14.96 38.12
N GLY A 61 0.47 -13.66 38.45
CA GLY A 61 1.31 -13.04 39.48
C GLY A 61 2.75 -12.71 39.04
N GLU A 62 3.11 -12.98 37.78
CA GLU A 62 4.40 -12.62 37.20
C GLU A 62 4.27 -11.42 36.25
N VAL A 63 5.20 -10.48 36.35
CA VAL A 63 5.30 -9.34 35.44
C VAL A 63 6.12 -9.74 34.21
N ILE A 64 5.47 -9.84 33.06
CA ILE A 64 6.08 -10.26 31.80
C ILE A 64 6.22 -9.07 30.86
N GLN A 65 7.41 -8.91 30.26
CA GLN A 65 7.63 -7.95 29.17
C GLN A 65 7.05 -8.49 27.87
N ARG A 66 6.29 -7.64 27.16
CA ARG A 66 5.67 -7.95 25.88
C ARG A 66 5.96 -6.87 24.86
N GLU A 67 5.86 -7.26 23.60
CA GLU A 67 6.08 -6.39 22.45
C GLU A 67 4.89 -6.46 21.50
N GLU A 68 4.48 -5.31 20.98
CA GLU A 68 3.50 -5.18 19.91
C GLU A 68 4.02 -4.22 18.83
N PHE A 69 3.67 -4.49 17.58
CA PHE A 69 3.89 -3.57 16.47
C PHE A 69 2.65 -2.71 16.26
N VAL A 70 2.78 -1.41 16.47
CA VAL A 70 1.71 -0.43 16.26
C VAL A 70 1.79 0.10 14.83
N ALA A 71 0.89 -0.35 13.96
CA ALA A 71 0.81 0.08 12.57
C ALA A 71 0.12 1.44 12.44
N LYS A 72 0.83 2.39 11.81
CA LYS A 72 0.30 3.67 11.35
C LYS A 72 -0.35 3.53 9.98
N LYS A 73 0.30 2.76 9.09
CA LYS A 73 -0.18 2.44 7.74
C LYS A 73 -0.08 0.94 7.51
N ILE A 74 -1.03 0.42 6.75
CA ILE A 74 -1.06 -0.98 6.34
C ILE A 74 -1.73 -1.09 4.97
N GLY A 75 -1.22 -1.98 4.13
CA GLY A 75 -1.78 -2.25 2.80
C GLY A 75 -1.30 -3.60 2.27
N HIS A 76 -2.00 -4.12 1.26
CA HIS A 76 -1.63 -5.38 0.62
C HIS A 76 -0.21 -5.34 0.05
N ASP A 77 0.51 -6.45 0.18
CA ASP A 77 1.81 -6.66 -0.42
C ASP A 77 1.64 -7.02 -1.90
N LEU A 78 1.91 -6.05 -2.77
CA LEU A 78 1.76 -6.20 -4.21
C LEU A 78 2.85 -7.09 -4.84
N ALA A 79 3.89 -7.47 -4.09
CA ALA A 79 4.95 -8.35 -4.58
C ALA A 79 4.61 -9.85 -4.41
N ARG A 80 3.50 -10.18 -3.75
CA ARG A 80 3.04 -11.55 -3.46
C ARG A 80 1.78 -11.90 -4.27
N PRO A 81 1.46 -13.21 -4.50
CA PRO A 81 0.59 -13.61 -5.60
C PRO A 81 -0.83 -13.05 -5.55
N ASN A 82 -1.33 -12.78 -6.76
CA ASN A 82 -2.67 -12.40 -7.24
C ASN A 82 -3.69 -11.94 -6.19
N TYR A 83 -3.87 -10.62 -6.09
CA TYR A 83 -5.00 -9.98 -5.41
C TYR A 83 -5.80 -9.14 -6.42
N GLN A 84 -7.14 -9.11 -6.27
CA GLN A 84 -8.00 -8.22 -7.04
C GLN A 84 -8.25 -6.94 -6.24
N VAL A 85 -7.72 -5.80 -6.71
CA VAL A 85 -7.90 -4.50 -6.04
C VAL A 85 -9.00 -3.72 -6.74
N THR A 86 -10.11 -3.51 -6.05
CA THR A 86 -11.14 -2.55 -6.50
C THR A 86 -10.73 -1.14 -6.08
N ARG A 87 -10.42 -0.28 -7.04
CA ARG A 87 -10.14 1.15 -6.80
C ARG A 87 -11.38 1.95 -7.17
N SER A 88 -11.93 2.71 -6.23
CA SER A 88 -12.85 3.78 -6.60
C SER A 88 -12.07 4.79 -7.45
N ASN A 89 -12.59 5.10 -8.63
CA ASN A 89 -11.89 5.91 -9.61
C ASN A 89 -11.52 7.26 -8.98
N ARG A 90 -10.22 7.58 -8.91
CA ARG A 90 -9.78 8.92 -8.53
C ARG A 90 -9.92 9.75 -9.78
N SER A 91 -10.86 10.71 -9.81
CA SER A 91 -10.81 11.76 -10.82
C SER A 91 -9.43 12.39 -10.74
N ALA A 92 -8.64 12.23 -11.80
CA ALA A 92 -7.33 12.83 -11.87
C ALA A 92 -7.51 14.35 -11.91
N PRO A 93 -6.90 15.13 -11.01
CA PRO A 93 -6.83 16.57 -11.19
C PRO A 93 -5.90 16.82 -12.38
N GLY A 94 -6.46 17.09 -13.56
CA GLY A 94 -5.67 17.47 -14.74
C GLY A 94 -6.30 17.16 -16.10
N SER A 95 -7.25 16.23 -16.22
CA SER A 95 -7.72 15.79 -17.56
C SER A 95 -8.58 16.82 -18.29
N GLU A 96 -9.18 17.79 -17.61
CA GLU A 96 -10.03 18.80 -18.27
C GLU A 96 -9.24 20.06 -18.67
N GLN A 97 -8.22 20.44 -17.90
CA GLN A 97 -7.47 21.67 -18.16
C GLN A 97 -6.41 21.50 -19.26
N ASP A 98 -5.75 20.34 -19.34
CA ASP A 98 -4.80 20.04 -20.44
C ASP A 98 -5.51 19.77 -21.77
N ALA A 99 -6.72 19.20 -21.74
CA ALA A 99 -7.52 18.98 -22.95
C ALA A 99 -8.02 20.29 -23.56
N ALA A 100 -8.42 21.26 -22.72
CA ALA A 100 -8.84 22.59 -23.17
C ALA A 100 -7.69 23.42 -23.73
N ALA A 101 -6.50 23.35 -23.12
CA ALA A 101 -5.29 24.02 -23.64
C ALA A 101 -4.85 23.43 -24.98
N THR A 102 -4.88 22.10 -25.13
CA THR A 102 -4.54 21.42 -26.40
C THR A 102 -5.55 21.75 -27.50
N GLN A 103 -6.85 21.83 -27.19
CA GLN A 103 -7.89 22.21 -28.16
C GLN A 103 -7.79 23.67 -28.60
N THR A 104 -7.38 24.59 -27.71
CA THR A 104 -7.21 25.99 -28.07
C THR A 104 -6.00 26.18 -29.00
N ALA A 105 -4.90 25.46 -28.76
CA ALA A 105 -3.70 25.53 -29.58
C ALA A 105 -3.91 24.98 -30.99
N ILE A 106 -4.60 23.84 -31.14
CA ILE A 106 -4.87 23.26 -32.48
C ILE A 106 -5.81 24.14 -33.32
N VAL A 107 -6.79 24.82 -32.71
CA VAL A 107 -7.71 25.71 -33.44
C VAL A 107 -6.96 26.94 -33.96
N SER A 108 -6.10 27.55 -33.14
CA SER A 108 -5.29 28.71 -33.55
C SER A 108 -4.30 28.37 -34.68
N GLU A 109 -3.72 27.17 -34.68
CA GLU A 109 -2.78 26.73 -35.71
C GLU A 109 -3.49 26.39 -37.04
N THR A 110 -4.70 25.83 -36.98
CA THR A 110 -5.53 25.59 -38.18
C THR A 110 -6.09 26.87 -38.81
N GLU A 111 -6.41 27.88 -38.00
CA GLU A 111 -6.92 29.17 -38.50
C GLU A 111 -5.80 29.98 -39.19
N ALA A 112 -4.57 29.93 -38.67
CA ALA A 112 -3.40 30.55 -39.28
C ALA A 112 -2.99 29.89 -40.62
N ALA A 113 -3.18 28.57 -40.75
CA ALA A 113 -2.92 27.85 -42.00
C ALA A 113 -3.96 28.14 -43.09
N HIS A 114 -5.22 28.42 -42.73
CA HIS A 114 -6.24 28.80 -43.70
C HIS A 114 -6.09 30.24 -44.19
N ALA A 115 -5.61 31.17 -43.35
CA ALA A 115 -5.40 32.57 -43.73
C ALA A 115 -4.22 32.78 -44.70
N SER A 116 -3.26 31.85 -44.76
CA SER A 116 -2.04 31.98 -45.59
C SER A 116 -2.16 31.38 -47.00
N SER A 117 -3.33 30.85 -47.38
CA SER A 117 -3.58 30.21 -48.68
C SER A 117 -4.42 31.04 -49.67
N GLY A 118 -4.57 32.34 -49.43
CA GLY A 118 -5.30 33.26 -50.29
C GLY A 118 -4.41 34.29 -51.00
N TRP A 119 -4.05 33.98 -52.25
CA TRP A 119 -3.54 34.83 -53.35
C TRP A 119 -2.10 35.34 -53.28
#